data_AF-A0A9P7F9L5-F1
#
_entry.id   AF-A0A9P7F9L5-F1
#
_cell.length_a   1.000
_cell.length_b   1.000
_cell.length_c   1.000
_cell.angle_alpha   90.00
_cell.angle_beta   90.00
_cell.angle_gamma   90.00
#
_symmetry.space_group_name_H-M   'P 1'
#
loop_
_entity.id
_entity.type
_entity.pdbx_description
1 polymer ?
#
loop_
_entity_poly.entity_id
_entity_poly.type
_entity_poly.pdbx_seq_one_letter_code
_entity_poly.pdbx_strand_id
1 'polypeptide(L)'
;MTNFSSTLPMSELFSTNRLAHETGLRAALCHLDALGGHNGLQPAIEHLLSHPRIFAYIVSVWDRSAEMVSQIVDDFPTDAQEYRSSLACEILDNVSVYALALPIESLAREVAKDIGRYRAFIEGAHPVLCALSAMKFADVQSLTSAESDDRVVNMQASQVMRKRNCQNARVTIDASLFIKLGMAVPPTSQAATSLSTDILAELKKTLSFYLSLLRRTELVGDIKALLFPNVEESAKDVAPEVSFPEDAESPSEESAYPMVQPMKAALFFDNADGFGDWQILISTEAYKHLREHRRADKKIFKIIYKKIKSVF
;
A
#
# COMPACT_ATOMS: atom_id res chain seq x y z
N MET A 1 -19.78 6.25 -46.15
CA MET A 1 -19.94 7.35 -45.17
C MET A 1 -20.86 6.88 -44.06
N THR A 2 -20.30 6.48 -42.93
CA THR A 2 -21.03 6.32 -41.66
C THR A 2 -20.03 6.56 -40.54
N ASN A 3 -19.88 7.84 -40.17
CA ASN A 3 -19.18 8.25 -38.96
C ASN A 3 -20.11 7.97 -37.77
N PHE A 4 -19.85 6.88 -37.04
CA PHE A 4 -20.33 6.74 -35.66
C PHE A 4 -19.17 7.05 -34.74
N SER A 5 -18.88 8.35 -34.57
CA SER A 5 -18.01 8.83 -33.50
C SER A 5 -18.91 9.33 -32.36
N SER A 6 -19.48 8.38 -31.63
CA SER A 6 -19.86 8.60 -30.24
C SER A 6 -18.69 8.12 -29.40
N THR A 7 -17.75 9.01 -29.10
CA THR A 7 -16.71 8.74 -28.11
C THR A 7 -17.41 8.47 -26.78
N LEU A 8 -17.41 7.22 -26.33
CA LEU A 8 -17.96 6.84 -25.04
C LEU A 8 -17.26 7.62 -23.92
N PRO A 9 -17.97 7.98 -22.85
CA PRO A 9 -17.33 8.61 -21.69
C PRO A 9 -16.31 7.66 -21.08
N MET A 10 -15.21 8.23 -20.58
CA MET A 10 -14.07 7.48 -20.02
C MET A 10 -14.50 6.49 -18.91
N SER A 11 -15.47 6.89 -18.09
CA SER A 11 -16.06 6.06 -17.03
C SER A 11 -16.77 4.79 -17.54
N GLU A 12 -17.43 4.86 -18.70
CA GLU A 12 -18.06 3.68 -19.29
C GLU A 12 -17.00 2.78 -19.92
N LEU A 13 -16.00 3.37 -20.58
CA LEU A 13 -14.94 2.63 -21.26
C LEU A 13 -14.12 1.76 -20.30
N PHE A 14 -13.80 2.27 -19.11
CA PHE A 14 -13.05 1.56 -18.08
C PHE A 14 -13.93 0.83 -17.05
N SER A 15 -15.22 0.63 -17.34
CA SER A 15 -16.10 -0.14 -16.46
C SER A 15 -15.67 -1.61 -16.37
N THR A 16 -15.77 -2.20 -15.17
CA THR A 16 -15.42 -3.61 -14.93
C THR A 16 -16.13 -4.55 -15.91
N ASN A 17 -17.43 -4.37 -16.14
CA ASN A 17 -18.22 -5.18 -17.08
C ASN A 17 -17.62 -5.19 -18.50
N ARG A 18 -17.13 -4.04 -18.99
CA ARG A 18 -16.51 -3.98 -20.32
C ARG A 18 -15.10 -4.57 -20.32
N LEU A 19 -14.31 -4.30 -19.29
CA LEU A 19 -12.95 -4.83 -19.16
C LEU A 19 -12.89 -6.35 -18.97
N ALA A 20 -13.99 -6.96 -18.50
CA ALA A 20 -14.13 -8.41 -18.41
C ALA A 20 -14.17 -9.08 -19.80
N HIS A 21 -14.60 -8.36 -20.84
CA HIS A 21 -14.68 -8.86 -22.20
C HIS A 21 -13.45 -8.41 -23.03
N GLU A 22 -12.91 -9.32 -23.84
CA GLU A 22 -11.73 -9.04 -24.67
C GLU A 22 -11.94 -7.84 -25.63
N THR A 23 -13.13 -7.71 -26.20
CA THR A 23 -13.49 -6.60 -27.09
C THR A 23 -13.54 -5.26 -26.37
N GLY A 24 -14.07 -5.24 -25.15
CA GLY A 24 -14.14 -4.05 -24.31
C GLY A 24 -12.76 -3.62 -23.81
N LEU A 25 -11.94 -4.58 -23.38
CA LEU A 25 -10.54 -4.34 -23.04
C LEU A 25 -9.75 -3.77 -24.22
N ARG A 26 -9.85 -4.39 -25.41
CA ARG A 26 -9.17 -3.89 -26.62
C ARG A 26 -9.59 -2.46 -26.95
N ALA A 27 -10.87 -2.14 -26.87
CA ALA A 27 -11.36 -0.78 -27.10
C ALA A 27 -10.79 0.22 -26.09
N ALA A 28 -10.70 -0.16 -24.81
CA ALA A 28 -10.10 0.67 -23.77
C ALA A 28 -8.60 0.91 -24.01
N LEU A 29 -7.85 -0.12 -24.37
CA LEU A 29 -6.42 0.00 -24.70
C LEU A 29 -6.19 0.85 -25.95
N CYS A 30 -6.97 0.65 -27.02
CA CYS A 30 -6.88 1.48 -28.22
C CYS A 30 -7.19 2.96 -27.93
N HIS A 31 -8.09 3.25 -26.98
CA HIS A 31 -8.33 4.63 -26.55
C HIS A 31 -7.11 5.23 -25.84
N LEU A 32 -6.48 4.48 -24.93
CA LEU A 32 -5.23 4.91 -24.29
C LEU A 32 -4.12 5.15 -25.31
N ASP A 33 -4.01 4.29 -26.32
CA ASP A 33 -3.03 4.46 -27.40
C ASP A 33 -3.29 5.74 -28.22
N ALA A 34 -4.57 6.08 -28.43
CA ALA A 34 -4.99 7.27 -29.17
C ALA A 34 -4.77 8.58 -28.40
N LEU A 35 -4.69 8.53 -27.06
CA LEU A 35 -4.36 9.69 -26.21
C LEU A 35 -2.88 10.10 -26.27
N GLY A 36 -2.11 9.54 -27.21
CA GLY A 36 -0.67 9.70 -27.34
C GLY A 36 -0.15 11.13 -27.10
N GLY A 37 0.79 11.24 -26.17
CA GLY A 37 1.41 12.50 -25.74
C GLY A 37 1.35 12.68 -24.22
N HIS A 38 2.31 13.44 -23.68
CA HIS A 38 2.51 13.63 -22.23
C HIS A 38 1.24 14.14 -21.51
N ASN A 39 0.61 15.16 -22.08
CA ASN A 39 -0.59 15.81 -21.50
C ASN A 39 -1.89 15.04 -21.74
N GLY A 40 -1.93 14.11 -22.71
CA GLY A 40 -3.14 13.37 -23.07
C GLY A 40 -3.42 12.20 -22.13
N LEU A 41 -2.35 11.59 -21.60
CA LEU A 41 -2.44 10.44 -20.71
C LEU A 41 -2.74 10.81 -19.26
N GLN A 42 -2.31 11.99 -18.79
CA GLN A 42 -2.48 12.38 -17.39
C GLN A 42 -3.95 12.33 -16.91
N PRO A 43 -4.94 12.91 -17.62
CA PRO A 43 -6.34 12.82 -17.19
C PRO A 43 -6.88 11.38 -17.17
N ALA A 44 -6.38 10.52 -18.07
CA ALA A 44 -6.74 9.11 -18.07
C ALA A 44 -6.13 8.37 -16.89
N ILE A 45 -4.88 8.67 -16.52
CA ILE A 45 -4.23 8.10 -15.34
C ILE A 45 -4.97 8.51 -14.07
N GLU A 46 -5.31 9.79 -13.91
CA GLU A 46 -6.09 10.29 -12.77
C GLU A 46 -7.46 9.58 -12.66
N HIS A 47 -8.13 9.36 -13.79
CA HIS A 47 -9.37 8.58 -13.83
C HIS A 47 -9.17 7.11 -13.42
N LEU A 48 -8.09 6.48 -13.90
CA LEU A 48 -7.75 5.11 -13.55
C LEU A 48 -7.38 4.99 -12.06
N LEU A 49 -6.69 5.97 -11.49
CA LEU A 49 -6.31 5.99 -10.07
C LEU A 49 -7.52 6.11 -9.13
N SER A 50 -8.62 6.71 -9.59
CA SER A 50 -9.91 6.64 -8.87
C SER A 50 -10.40 5.20 -8.67
N HIS A 51 -9.88 4.24 -9.44
CA HIS A 51 -10.18 2.83 -9.33
C HIS A 51 -8.88 1.99 -9.33
N PRO A 52 -8.18 1.86 -8.18
CA PRO A 52 -6.84 1.27 -8.13
C PRO A 52 -6.71 -0.14 -8.72
N ARG A 53 -7.78 -0.95 -8.65
CA ARG A 53 -7.82 -2.29 -9.26
C ARG A 53 -7.83 -2.24 -10.79
N ILE A 54 -8.55 -1.28 -11.37
CA ILE A 54 -8.58 -1.08 -12.82
C ILE A 54 -7.23 -0.54 -13.28
N PHE A 55 -6.66 0.44 -12.58
CA PHE A 55 -5.30 0.92 -12.87
C PHE A 55 -4.29 -0.23 -12.87
N ALA A 56 -4.26 -1.05 -11.82
CA ALA A 56 -3.36 -2.20 -11.71
C ALA A 56 -3.55 -3.19 -12.88
N TYR A 57 -4.80 -3.51 -13.22
CA TYR A 57 -5.09 -4.41 -14.34
C TYR A 57 -4.62 -3.84 -15.67
N ILE A 58 -4.95 -2.58 -15.98
CA ILE A 58 -4.52 -1.91 -17.21
C ILE A 58 -3.00 -1.86 -17.31
N VAL A 59 -2.29 -1.50 -16.24
CA VAL A 59 -0.81 -1.50 -16.21
C VAL A 59 -0.25 -2.89 -16.47
N SER A 60 -0.92 -3.94 -16.00
CA SER A 60 -0.46 -5.33 -16.17
C SER A 60 -0.65 -5.90 -17.58
N VAL A 61 -1.68 -5.44 -18.33
CA VAL A 61 -2.04 -5.99 -19.64
C VAL A 61 -1.76 -5.08 -20.82
N TRP A 62 -1.50 -3.80 -20.60
CA TRP A 62 -1.25 -2.84 -21.67
C TRP A 62 0.22 -2.86 -22.09
N ASP A 63 0.49 -3.21 -23.36
CA ASP A 63 1.86 -3.31 -23.89
C ASP A 63 2.65 -2.00 -23.78
N ARG A 64 1.97 -0.85 -23.99
CA ARG A 64 2.58 0.48 -23.89
C ARG A 64 2.63 1.05 -22.47
N SER A 65 2.23 0.26 -21.47
CA SER A 65 2.40 0.62 -20.06
C SER A 65 3.86 0.93 -19.72
N ALA A 66 4.83 0.35 -20.44
CA ALA A 66 6.25 0.62 -20.25
C ALA A 66 6.62 2.09 -20.48
N GLU A 67 6.10 2.69 -21.55
CA GLU A 67 6.32 4.08 -21.92
C GLU A 67 5.68 5.00 -20.88
N MET A 68 4.43 4.70 -20.50
CA MET A 68 3.71 5.44 -19.44
C MET A 68 4.45 5.36 -18.11
N VAL A 69 4.92 4.17 -17.70
CA VAL A 69 5.67 3.99 -16.45
C VAL A 69 6.99 4.73 -16.49
N SER A 70 7.73 4.69 -17.61
CA SER A 70 8.97 5.48 -17.76
C SER A 70 8.68 6.95 -17.59
N GLN A 71 7.66 7.46 -18.29
CA GLN A 71 7.25 8.86 -18.22
C GLN A 71 6.89 9.28 -16.78
N ILE A 72 6.05 8.51 -16.08
CA ILE A 72 5.69 8.77 -14.67
C ILE A 72 6.93 8.84 -13.77
N VAL A 73 7.91 7.96 -14.00
CA VAL A 73 9.15 7.91 -13.20
C VAL A 73 10.08 9.06 -13.59
N ASP A 74 10.16 9.44 -14.86
CA ASP A 74 10.99 10.52 -15.36
C ASP A 74 10.48 11.89 -14.89
N ASP A 75 9.15 12.06 -14.85
CA ASP A 75 8.46 13.25 -14.33
C ASP A 75 8.41 13.33 -12.79
N PHE A 76 9.07 12.40 -12.09
CA PHE A 76 9.03 12.36 -10.63
C PHE A 76 9.63 13.65 -10.03
N PRO A 77 8.90 14.36 -9.15
CA PRO A 77 9.36 15.64 -8.60
C PRO A 77 10.64 15.54 -7.77
N THR A 78 11.48 16.57 -7.88
CA THR A 78 12.71 16.71 -7.09
C THR A 78 12.52 17.61 -5.86
N ASP A 79 11.41 18.35 -5.80
CA ASP A 79 11.02 19.18 -4.66
C ASP A 79 9.93 18.51 -3.80
N ALA A 80 10.02 18.71 -2.48
CA ALA A 80 9.12 18.08 -1.52
C ALA A 80 7.69 18.64 -1.56
N GLN A 81 7.50 19.91 -1.91
CA GLN A 81 6.16 20.51 -2.05
C GLN A 81 5.52 20.04 -3.35
N GLU A 82 6.28 20.04 -4.45
CA GLU A 82 5.81 19.54 -5.75
C GLU A 82 5.42 18.07 -5.67
N TYR A 83 6.22 17.25 -4.97
CA TYR A 83 5.91 15.84 -4.71
C TYR A 83 4.51 15.66 -4.11
N ARG A 84 4.15 16.44 -3.09
CA ARG A 84 2.88 16.28 -2.38
C ARG A 84 1.64 16.49 -3.26
N SER A 85 1.72 17.37 -4.24
CA SER A 85 0.64 17.63 -5.20
C SER A 85 0.79 16.85 -6.51
N SER A 86 1.80 16.00 -6.62
CA SER A 86 2.09 15.29 -7.87
C SER A 86 1.29 14.02 -8.03
N LEU A 87 1.09 13.65 -9.29
CA LEU A 87 0.55 12.35 -9.68
C LEU A 87 1.38 11.19 -9.12
N ALA A 88 2.70 11.35 -9.01
CA ALA A 88 3.59 10.32 -8.47
C ALA A 88 3.26 9.96 -7.02
N CYS A 89 2.92 10.96 -6.19
CA CYS A 89 2.48 10.73 -4.81
C CYS A 89 1.16 9.96 -4.76
N GLU A 90 0.18 10.36 -5.58
CA GLU A 90 -1.12 9.71 -5.65
C GLU A 90 -1.02 8.26 -6.13
N ILE A 91 -0.21 8.00 -7.16
CA ILE A 91 0.08 6.63 -7.63
C ILE A 91 0.71 5.82 -6.51
N LEU A 92 1.71 6.37 -5.83
CA LEU A 92 2.43 5.65 -4.77
C LEU A 92 1.50 5.24 -3.63
N ASP A 93 0.62 6.15 -3.20
CA ASP A 93 -0.36 5.85 -2.15
C ASP A 93 -1.37 4.78 -2.57
N ASN A 94 -1.98 4.91 -3.75
CA ASN A 94 -2.97 3.95 -4.24
C ASN A 94 -2.36 2.58 -4.52
N VAL A 95 -1.22 2.53 -5.21
CA VAL A 95 -0.59 1.28 -5.62
C VAL A 95 0.03 0.56 -4.43
N SER A 96 0.62 1.28 -3.47
CA SER A 96 1.19 0.63 -2.27
C SER A 96 0.11 -0.04 -1.41
N VAL A 97 -1.09 0.55 -1.31
CA VAL A 97 -2.24 -0.09 -0.66
C VAL A 97 -2.72 -1.30 -1.46
N TYR A 98 -2.86 -1.15 -2.78
CA TYR A 98 -3.26 -2.26 -3.65
C TYR A 98 -2.29 -3.45 -3.56
N ALA A 99 -0.97 -3.19 -3.53
CA ALA A 99 0.05 -4.22 -3.46
C ALA A 99 -0.06 -5.11 -2.19
N LEU A 100 -0.64 -4.59 -1.11
CA LEU A 100 -0.91 -5.39 0.11
C LEU A 100 -2.05 -6.39 -0.07
N ALA A 101 -2.93 -6.18 -1.06
CA ALA A 101 -4.04 -7.06 -1.36
C ALA A 101 -3.66 -8.20 -2.33
N LEU A 102 -2.45 -8.17 -2.90
CA LEU A 102 -1.96 -9.22 -3.78
C LEU A 102 -1.77 -10.54 -3.00
N PRO A 103 -2.11 -11.70 -3.60
CA PRO A 103 -1.88 -13.00 -2.97
C PRO A 103 -0.39 -13.20 -2.66
N ILE A 104 -0.08 -13.51 -1.39
CA ILE A 104 1.31 -13.69 -0.93
C ILE A 104 1.93 -14.93 -1.57
N GLU A 105 1.11 -15.93 -1.88
CA GLU A 105 1.49 -17.20 -2.49
C GLU A 105 2.08 -17.01 -3.90
N SER A 106 1.59 -15.99 -4.61
CA SER A 106 2.06 -15.63 -5.96
C SER A 106 3.32 -14.75 -5.94
N LEU A 107 3.76 -14.31 -4.76
CA LEU A 107 4.89 -13.41 -4.58
C LEU A 107 6.09 -14.16 -3.99
N ALA A 108 7.28 -13.87 -4.52
CA ALA A 108 8.52 -14.25 -3.83
C ALA A 108 8.55 -13.61 -2.44
N ARG A 109 9.05 -14.34 -1.44
CA ARG A 109 9.06 -13.91 -0.03
C ARG A 109 9.71 -12.54 0.16
N GLU A 110 10.78 -12.29 -0.57
CA GLU A 110 11.55 -11.05 -0.56
C GLU A 110 10.70 -9.89 -1.08
N VAL A 111 9.94 -10.12 -2.14
CA VAL A 111 9.03 -9.13 -2.73
C VAL A 111 7.91 -8.80 -1.77
N ALA A 112 7.28 -9.80 -1.14
CA ALA A 112 6.23 -9.59 -0.13
C ALA A 112 6.76 -8.76 1.07
N LYS A 113 7.99 -9.03 1.52
CA LYS A 113 8.64 -8.26 2.57
C LYS A 113 8.91 -6.81 2.14
N ASP A 114 9.39 -6.62 0.92
CA ASP A 114 9.68 -5.29 0.37
C ASP A 114 8.41 -4.45 0.20
N ILE A 115 7.28 -5.05 -0.20
CA ILE A 115 5.97 -4.36 -0.24
C ILE A 115 5.63 -3.73 1.12
N GLY A 116 5.72 -4.50 2.21
CA GLY A 116 5.45 -4.00 3.55
C GLY A 116 6.45 -2.94 4.01
N ARG A 117 7.74 -3.16 3.74
CA ARG A 117 8.82 -2.20 4.08
C ARG A 117 8.62 -0.86 3.39
N TYR A 118 8.35 -0.89 2.09
CA TYR A 118 8.16 0.30 1.29
C TYR A 118 6.89 1.04 1.67
N ARG A 119 5.79 0.35 1.97
CA ARG A 119 4.58 1.00 2.50
C ARG A 119 4.87 1.77 3.79
N ALA A 120 5.55 1.13 4.75
CA ALA A 120 5.91 1.78 6.00
C ALA A 120 6.84 3.00 5.78
N PHE A 121 7.75 2.91 4.80
CA PHE A 121 8.59 4.04 4.42
C PHE A 121 7.77 5.21 3.84
N ILE A 122 6.82 4.94 2.94
CA ILE A 122 5.94 5.97 2.34
C ILE A 122 5.15 6.71 3.41
N GLU A 123 4.51 5.96 4.32
CA GLU A 123 3.70 6.52 5.40
C GLU A 123 4.53 7.39 6.35
N GLY A 124 5.78 6.99 6.62
CA GLY A 124 6.69 7.78 7.47
C GLY A 124 7.31 8.98 6.75
N ALA A 125 7.59 8.87 5.45
CA ALA A 125 8.29 9.88 4.67
C ALA A 125 7.50 11.19 4.58
N HIS A 126 6.17 11.13 4.40
CA HIS A 126 5.33 12.32 4.27
C HIS A 126 5.44 13.29 5.47
N PRO A 127 5.22 12.84 6.72
CA PRO A 127 5.40 13.68 7.89
C PRO A 127 6.81 14.27 7.99
N VAL A 128 7.84 13.50 7.61
CA VAL A 128 9.24 13.97 7.67
C VAL A 128 9.53 15.04 6.63
N LEU A 129 9.07 14.87 5.39
CA LEU A 129 9.19 15.91 4.35
C LEU A 129 8.48 17.21 4.76
N CYS A 130 7.29 17.10 5.35
CA CYS A 130 6.57 18.26 5.89
C CYS A 130 7.36 18.92 7.02
N ALA A 131 7.90 18.14 7.97
CA ALA A 131 8.70 18.67 9.06
C ALA A 131 9.97 19.37 8.58
N LEU A 132 10.66 18.80 7.58
CA LEU A 132 11.85 19.38 6.95
C LEU A 132 11.56 20.73 6.32
N SER A 133 10.46 20.87 5.58
CA SER A 133 10.06 22.16 4.98
C SER A 133 9.72 23.25 6.01
N ALA A 134 9.32 22.87 7.23
CA ALA A 134 8.97 23.79 8.31
C ALA A 134 10.15 24.14 9.23
N MET A 135 11.31 23.47 9.08
CA MET A 135 12.47 23.72 9.91
C MET A 135 13.04 25.12 9.69
N LYS A 136 13.26 25.85 10.79
CA LYS A 136 13.98 27.12 10.79
C LYS A 136 15.37 26.89 11.34
N PHE A 137 16.38 27.16 10.52
CA PHE A 137 17.77 27.13 10.94
C PHE A 137 18.21 28.55 11.26
N ALA A 138 18.94 28.74 12.36
CA ALA A 138 19.63 30.00 12.60
C ALA A 138 20.72 30.13 11.53
N ASP A 139 20.55 31.09 10.63
CA ASP A 139 21.55 31.35 9.59
C ASP A 139 22.83 31.85 10.26
N VAL A 140 23.95 31.18 9.98
CA VAL A 140 25.24 31.48 10.61
C VAL A 140 25.87 32.75 10.01
N GLN A 141 25.26 33.32 8.95
CA GLN A 141 25.79 34.48 8.23
C GLN A 141 25.55 35.85 8.89
N SER A 142 24.77 35.97 9.96
CA SER A 142 24.48 37.30 10.58
C SER A 142 25.44 37.72 11.71
N LEU A 143 26.63 37.12 11.85
CA LEU A 143 27.60 37.50 12.90
C LEU A 143 28.85 38.24 12.42
N THR A 144 28.88 38.72 11.17
CA THR A 144 29.99 39.57 10.68
C THR A 144 29.47 40.91 10.18
N SER A 145 28.99 41.77 11.07
CA SER A 145 29.20 43.22 10.96
C SER A 145 28.75 43.91 12.25
N ALA A 146 29.66 44.00 13.21
CA ALA A 146 29.67 45.06 14.19
C ALA A 146 31.14 45.34 14.48
N GLU A 147 31.70 46.31 13.76
CA GLU A 147 32.89 47.01 14.20
C GLU A 147 32.63 47.52 15.63
N SER A 148 33.41 47.02 16.60
CA SER A 148 33.56 47.69 17.88
C SER A 148 34.99 47.47 18.34
N ASP A 149 35.72 48.55 18.15
CA ASP A 149 36.91 49.03 18.85
C ASP A 149 37.13 48.47 20.26
N ASP A 150 38.41 48.26 20.57
CA ASP A 150 39.07 48.11 21.86
C ASP A 150 38.26 47.56 23.06
N ARG A 151 38.63 46.35 23.53
CA ARG A 151 39.05 46.09 24.92
C ARG A 151 39.28 44.60 25.21
N VAL A 152 40.43 44.33 25.82
CA VAL A 152 40.84 43.08 26.47
C VAL A 152 39.89 42.73 27.61
N VAL A 153 38.99 41.74 27.45
CA VAL A 153 38.29 41.09 28.59
C VAL A 153 37.97 39.61 28.30
N ASN A 154 38.66 38.74 29.04
CA ASN A 154 38.29 37.40 29.55
C ASN A 154 37.60 36.35 28.65
N MET A 155 38.40 35.33 28.33
CA MET A 155 38.16 34.17 27.49
C MET A 155 37.48 32.98 28.20
N GLN A 156 36.42 33.19 29.00
CA GLN A 156 35.76 32.09 29.73
C GLN A 156 34.22 32.03 29.72
N ALA A 157 33.52 32.92 29.00
CA ALA A 157 32.04 32.87 28.92
C ALA A 157 31.47 32.26 27.61
N SER A 158 32.31 31.92 26.64
CA SER A 158 31.88 31.58 25.27
C SER A 158 31.29 30.16 25.11
N GLN A 159 31.66 29.20 25.96
CA GLN A 159 31.16 27.81 25.83
C GLN A 159 29.78 27.58 26.44
N VAL A 160 29.34 28.40 27.41
CA VAL A 160 28.05 28.22 28.10
C VAL A 160 26.90 28.86 27.32
N MET A 161 27.14 29.97 26.60
CA MET A 161 26.11 30.61 25.77
C MET A 161 25.84 29.86 24.45
N ARG A 162 26.85 29.17 23.87
CA ARG A 162 26.64 28.32 22.68
C ARG A 162 25.71 27.12 22.95
N LYS A 163 25.61 26.66 24.20
CA LYS A 163 24.75 25.52 24.56
C LYS A 163 23.28 25.90 24.80
N ARG A 164 22.98 27.17 25.12
CA ARG A 164 21.60 27.65 25.32
C ARG A 164 20.97 28.20 24.04
N ASN A 165 21.75 28.74 23.10
CA ASN A 165 21.18 29.27 21.86
C ASN A 165 20.74 28.20 20.85
N CYS A 166 21.20 26.94 21.02
CA CYS A 166 20.68 25.79 20.25
C CYS A 166 19.32 25.26 20.75
N GLN A 167 18.84 25.72 21.91
CA GLN A 167 17.57 25.25 22.49
C GLN A 167 16.38 26.14 22.13
N ASN A 168 16.61 27.41 21.79
CA ASN A 168 15.54 28.41 21.70
C ASN A 168 14.99 28.66 20.28
N ALA A 169 15.58 28.04 19.24
CA ALA A 169 15.08 28.11 17.86
C ALA A 169 14.40 26.81 17.39
N ARG A 170 14.13 25.87 18.31
CA ARG A 170 13.38 24.67 17.96
C ARG A 170 11.89 25.02 18.02
N VAL A 171 11.31 25.37 16.86
CA VAL A 171 9.98 24.83 16.56
C VAL A 171 10.03 23.37 17.01
N THR A 172 9.13 22.96 17.88
CA THR A 172 9.10 21.65 18.54
C THR A 172 8.92 20.56 17.48
N ILE A 173 9.97 20.30 16.71
CA ILE A 173 10.00 19.32 15.65
C ILE A 173 9.99 17.98 16.37
N ASP A 174 8.99 17.18 16.04
CA ASP A 174 8.87 15.84 16.58
C ASP A 174 9.99 14.96 16.04
N ALA A 175 11.08 14.88 16.80
CA ALA A 175 12.23 14.03 16.49
C ALA A 175 11.83 12.55 16.35
N SER A 176 10.68 12.13 16.89
CA SER A 176 10.21 10.75 16.75
C SER A 176 9.88 10.38 15.30
N LEU A 177 9.51 11.35 14.45
CA LEU A 177 9.24 11.13 13.03
C LEU A 177 10.50 10.66 12.28
N PHE A 178 11.64 11.28 12.57
CA PHE A 178 12.93 10.94 11.99
C PHE A 178 13.41 9.57 12.49
N ILE A 179 13.30 9.33 13.80
CA ILE A 179 13.73 8.08 14.43
C ILE A 179 12.93 6.88 13.89
N LYS A 180 11.63 7.03 13.66
CA LYS A 180 10.77 5.99 13.08
C LYS A 180 11.23 5.54 11.69
N LEU A 181 11.78 6.46 10.90
CA LEU A 181 12.38 6.16 9.60
C LEU A 181 13.87 5.78 9.68
N GLY A 182 14.45 5.68 10.88
CA GLY A 182 15.87 5.40 11.06
C GLY A 182 16.79 6.56 10.67
N MET A 183 16.28 7.79 10.60
CA MET A 183 17.03 8.98 10.21
C MET A 183 17.38 9.86 11.42
N ALA A 184 18.50 10.58 11.31
CA ALA A 184 18.87 11.61 12.26
C ALA A 184 18.21 12.95 11.92
N VAL A 185 17.88 13.75 12.93
CA VAL A 185 17.37 15.11 12.72
C VAL A 185 18.51 15.98 12.16
N PRO A 186 18.33 16.62 10.99
CA PRO A 186 19.39 17.40 10.37
C PRO A 186 19.73 18.65 11.20
N PRO A 187 21.02 18.94 11.44
CA PRO A 187 21.43 20.09 12.24
C PRO A 187 21.47 21.42 11.47
N THR A 188 21.47 21.38 10.14
CA THR A 188 21.63 22.54 9.26
C THR A 188 20.64 22.52 8.10
N SER A 189 20.38 23.69 7.50
CA SER A 189 19.52 23.82 6.32
C SER A 189 20.01 22.96 5.16
N GLN A 190 21.31 22.97 4.88
CA GLN A 190 21.90 22.13 3.84
C GLN A 190 21.71 20.64 4.10
N ALA A 191 21.86 20.19 5.36
CA ALA A 191 21.61 18.79 5.71
C ALA A 191 20.13 18.42 5.58
N ALA A 192 19.22 19.36 5.85
CA ALA A 192 17.78 19.16 5.65
C ALA A 192 17.40 19.03 4.18
N THR A 193 17.96 19.87 3.32
CA THR A 193 17.78 19.77 1.86
C THR A 193 18.32 18.45 1.32
N SER A 194 19.54 18.07 1.73
CA SER A 194 20.14 16.77 1.34
C SER A 194 19.27 15.59 1.78
N LEU A 195 18.77 15.62 3.02
CA LEU A 195 17.89 14.56 3.53
C LEU A 195 16.58 14.50 2.75
N SER A 196 16.00 15.65 2.41
CA SER A 196 14.79 15.72 1.58
C SER A 196 15.02 15.11 0.19
N THR A 197 16.15 15.40 -0.45
CA THR A 197 16.48 14.81 -1.76
C THR A 197 16.70 13.30 -1.68
N ASP A 198 17.32 12.82 -0.60
CA ASP A 198 17.54 11.39 -0.37
C ASP A 198 16.20 10.65 -0.18
N ILE A 199 15.28 11.23 0.59
CA ILE A 199 13.93 10.69 0.78
C ILE A 199 13.18 10.62 -0.55
N LEU A 200 13.19 11.71 -1.33
CA LEU A 200 12.53 11.74 -2.64
C LEU A 200 13.13 10.72 -3.61
N ALA A 201 14.45 10.53 -3.61
CA ALA A 201 15.10 9.50 -4.41
C ALA A 201 14.67 8.08 -4.03
N GLU A 202 14.51 7.79 -2.73
CA GLU A 202 13.98 6.50 -2.27
C GLU A 202 12.49 6.32 -2.58
N LEU A 203 11.68 7.38 -2.48
CA LEU A 203 10.27 7.35 -2.91
C LEU A 203 10.16 7.07 -4.43
N LYS A 204 11.02 7.67 -5.25
CA LYS A 204 11.10 7.39 -6.69
C LYS A 204 11.45 5.93 -6.97
N LYS A 205 12.47 5.38 -6.29
CA LYS A 205 12.81 3.94 -6.41
C LYS A 205 11.65 3.05 -5.99
N THR A 206 10.95 3.43 -4.93
CA THR A 206 9.77 2.72 -4.43
C THR A 206 8.63 2.74 -5.45
N LEU A 207 8.39 3.87 -6.11
CA LEU A 207 7.43 3.98 -7.20
C LEU A 207 7.78 3.04 -8.35
N SER A 208 9.04 3.07 -8.80
CA SER A 208 9.53 2.18 -9.85
C SER A 208 9.38 0.71 -9.48
N PHE A 209 9.64 0.34 -8.23
CA PHE A 209 9.42 -1.01 -7.72
C PHE A 209 7.96 -1.44 -7.88
N TYR A 210 7.00 -0.67 -7.37
CA TYR A 210 5.59 -1.04 -7.45
C TYR A 210 5.06 -1.08 -8.89
N LEU A 211 5.43 -0.11 -9.73
CA LEU A 211 5.02 -0.12 -11.14
C LEU A 211 5.65 -1.30 -11.90
N SER A 212 6.89 -1.68 -11.59
CA SER A 212 7.51 -2.88 -12.15
C SER A 212 6.85 -4.17 -11.67
N LEU A 213 6.35 -4.18 -10.43
CA LEU A 213 5.63 -5.32 -9.86
C LEU A 213 4.31 -5.55 -10.59
N LEU A 214 3.52 -4.50 -10.84
CA LEU A 214 2.25 -4.60 -11.56
C LEU A 214 2.40 -5.10 -13.01
N ARG A 215 3.57 -4.88 -13.62
CA ARG A 215 3.86 -5.31 -15.01
C ARG A 215 4.32 -6.77 -15.12
N ARG A 216 4.44 -7.49 -14.01
CA ARG A 216 4.83 -8.90 -14.01
C ARG A 216 3.71 -9.76 -14.58
N THR A 217 4.00 -10.50 -15.65
CA THR A 217 3.02 -11.33 -16.34
C THR A 217 2.46 -12.44 -15.45
N GLU A 218 3.24 -12.88 -14.46
CA GLU A 218 2.84 -13.89 -13.48
C GLU A 218 1.68 -13.41 -12.59
N LEU A 219 1.58 -12.11 -12.35
CA LEU A 219 0.57 -11.51 -11.47
C LEU A 219 -0.71 -11.10 -12.22
N VAL A 220 -0.73 -11.17 -13.56
CA VAL A 220 -1.89 -10.75 -14.36
C VAL A 220 -3.14 -11.54 -13.98
N GLY A 221 -3.00 -12.86 -13.74
CA GLY A 221 -4.09 -13.72 -13.30
C GLY A 221 -4.66 -13.28 -11.95
N ASP A 222 -3.80 -13.04 -10.97
CA ASP A 222 -4.20 -12.60 -9.63
C ASP A 222 -4.84 -11.21 -9.64
N ILE A 223 -4.24 -10.28 -10.37
CA ILE A 223 -4.76 -8.92 -10.56
C ILE A 223 -6.15 -8.97 -11.21
N LYS A 224 -6.32 -9.84 -12.22
CA LYS A 224 -7.61 -10.06 -12.88
C LYS A 224 -8.64 -10.67 -11.91
N ALA A 225 -8.26 -11.65 -11.10
CA ALA A 225 -9.14 -12.26 -10.11
C ALA A 225 -9.59 -11.25 -9.03
N LEU A 226 -8.71 -10.36 -8.59
CA LEU A 226 -9.04 -9.27 -7.65
C LEU A 226 -9.99 -8.23 -8.26
N LEU A 227 -9.94 -8.03 -9.58
CA LEU A 227 -10.85 -7.16 -10.31
C LEU A 227 -12.20 -7.83 -10.57
N PHE A 228 -12.22 -9.14 -10.83
CA PHE A 228 -13.39 -9.92 -11.21
C PHE A 228 -13.64 -11.14 -10.29
N PRO A 229 -13.91 -10.93 -8.99
CA PRO A 229 -14.03 -12.03 -8.03
C PRO A 229 -15.14 -13.04 -8.36
N ASN A 230 -16.14 -12.66 -9.18
CA ASN A 230 -17.33 -13.47 -9.44
C ASN A 230 -17.34 -14.18 -10.81
N VAL A 231 -16.29 -14.05 -11.64
CA VAL A 231 -16.32 -14.60 -13.01
C VAL A 231 -15.80 -16.04 -13.07
N GLU A 232 -14.96 -16.47 -12.12
CA GLU A 232 -14.39 -17.82 -12.12
C GLU A 232 -15.27 -18.90 -11.45
N GLU A 233 -16.29 -18.51 -10.69
CA GLU A 233 -17.18 -19.46 -10.01
C GLU A 233 -18.27 -20.03 -10.93
N SER A 234 -18.47 -19.44 -12.11
CA SER A 234 -19.50 -19.89 -13.08
C SER A 234 -19.03 -20.98 -14.05
N ALA A 235 -17.75 -21.38 -14.01
CA ALA A 235 -17.17 -22.32 -14.98
C ALA A 235 -16.87 -23.72 -14.42
N LYS A 236 -17.25 -24.02 -13.17
CA LYS A 236 -17.00 -25.34 -12.53
C LYS A 236 -18.23 -26.22 -12.35
N ASP A 237 -19.41 -25.81 -12.82
CA ASP A 237 -20.64 -26.60 -12.72
C ASP A 237 -21.17 -27.01 -14.10
N VAL A 238 -20.33 -27.75 -14.84
CA VAL A 238 -20.82 -28.66 -15.88
C VAL A 238 -20.15 -30.00 -15.63
N ALA A 239 -20.79 -30.79 -14.76
CA ALA A 239 -20.55 -32.22 -14.70
C ALA A 239 -20.81 -32.83 -16.09
N PRO A 240 -19.98 -33.77 -16.57
CA PRO A 240 -20.29 -34.50 -17.78
C PRO A 240 -21.50 -35.41 -17.50
N GLU A 241 -22.55 -35.24 -18.29
CA GLU A 241 -23.69 -36.15 -18.38
C GLU A 241 -23.17 -37.51 -18.85
N VAL A 242 -22.90 -38.41 -17.90
CA VAL A 242 -22.55 -39.80 -18.17
C VAL A 242 -23.84 -40.58 -18.33
N SER A 243 -24.08 -41.04 -19.56
CA SER A 243 -25.12 -41.99 -19.91
C SER A 243 -24.87 -43.35 -19.26
N PHE A 244 -25.92 -43.89 -18.63
CA PHE A 244 -25.98 -45.27 -18.13
C PHE A 244 -26.05 -46.28 -19.30
N PRO A 245 -25.56 -47.51 -19.09
CA PRO A 245 -26.50 -48.62 -19.06
C PRO A 245 -26.32 -49.57 -17.86
N GLU A 246 -27.44 -50.20 -17.50
CA GLU A 246 -27.61 -51.29 -16.52
C GLU A 246 -26.78 -52.54 -16.88
N ASP A 247 -26.14 -53.19 -15.89
CA ASP A 247 -26.52 -54.54 -15.43
C ASP A 247 -25.55 -55.16 -14.39
N ALA A 248 -26.13 -55.98 -13.50
CA ALA A 248 -25.59 -57.13 -12.74
C ALA A 248 -24.86 -56.96 -11.36
N GLU A 249 -25.67 -57.06 -10.30
CA GLU A 249 -25.59 -57.94 -9.09
C GLU A 249 -24.26 -58.44 -8.45
N SER A 250 -24.02 -57.93 -7.22
CA SER A 250 -23.80 -58.68 -5.93
C SER A 250 -22.39 -59.23 -5.54
N PRO A 251 -22.14 -59.67 -4.27
CA PRO A 251 -21.50 -58.87 -3.20
C PRO A 251 -20.33 -59.57 -2.44
N SER A 252 -19.49 -58.83 -1.70
CA SER A 252 -18.89 -59.30 -0.42
C SER A 252 -17.88 -58.30 0.21
N GLU A 253 -18.18 -57.95 1.47
CA GLU A 253 -17.31 -57.89 2.67
C GLU A 253 -16.10 -56.93 2.80
N GLU A 254 -16.30 -55.98 3.74
CA GLU A 254 -15.51 -55.67 4.94
C GLU A 254 -14.04 -55.14 4.89
N SER A 255 -13.93 -53.95 5.49
CA SER A 255 -12.87 -53.48 6.40
C SER A 255 -11.51 -53.08 5.84
N ALA A 256 -11.25 -51.77 5.84
CA ALA A 256 -10.22 -51.17 6.71
C ALA A 256 -10.32 -49.63 6.69
N TYR A 257 -10.56 -49.03 7.87
CA TYR A 257 -10.39 -47.59 8.09
C TYR A 257 -8.99 -47.14 7.66
N PRO A 258 -8.87 -45.90 7.15
CA PRO A 258 -8.03 -44.99 7.92
C PRO A 258 -8.60 -43.57 8.05
N MET A 259 -8.43 -43.07 9.28
CA MET A 259 -8.17 -41.68 9.61
C MET A 259 -9.35 -40.70 9.53
N VAL A 260 -10.14 -40.76 10.61
CA VAL A 260 -10.86 -39.61 11.17
C VAL A 260 -9.92 -38.39 11.16
N GLN A 261 -10.12 -37.45 10.23
CA GLN A 261 -9.61 -36.11 10.40
C GLN A 261 -10.24 -35.54 11.67
N PRO A 262 -9.47 -35.02 12.64
CA PRO A 262 -10.06 -34.27 13.73
C PRO A 262 -10.58 -32.95 13.17
N MET A 263 -11.84 -32.96 12.76
CA MET A 263 -12.68 -31.77 12.58
C MET A 263 -12.95 -31.19 13.97
N LYS A 264 -11.96 -30.49 14.53
CA LYS A 264 -12.05 -29.85 15.86
C LYS A 264 -11.51 -28.43 15.81
N ALA A 265 -12.25 -27.54 15.15
CA ALA A 265 -12.17 -26.10 15.41
C ALA A 265 -13.47 -25.33 15.14
N ALA A 266 -14.60 -25.99 14.89
CA ALA A 266 -15.90 -25.32 14.72
C ALA A 266 -16.88 -25.70 15.85
N LEU A 267 -16.38 -25.87 17.09
CA LEU A 267 -17.26 -26.09 18.24
C LEU A 267 -17.53 -24.76 18.95
N PHE A 268 -18.69 -24.20 18.58
CA PHE A 268 -19.62 -23.49 19.45
C PHE A 268 -19.01 -22.47 20.42
N PHE A 269 -18.92 -21.22 19.96
CA PHE A 269 -19.51 -20.19 20.79
C PHE A 269 -21.00 -20.22 20.49
N ASP A 270 -21.79 -20.74 21.43
CA ASP A 270 -23.15 -20.20 21.62
C ASP A 270 -23.03 -18.69 21.49
N ASN A 271 -23.81 -18.12 20.56
CA ASN A 271 -23.84 -16.69 20.25
C ASN A 271 -23.55 -15.90 21.52
N ALA A 272 -22.34 -15.33 21.64
CA ALA A 272 -21.97 -14.64 22.85
C ALA A 272 -22.92 -13.44 22.97
N ASP A 273 -23.76 -13.46 24.01
CA ASP A 273 -24.80 -12.44 24.23
C ASP A 273 -24.21 -11.02 24.04
N GLY A 274 -24.63 -10.36 22.96
CA GLY A 274 -24.23 -9.01 22.60
C GLY A 274 -23.33 -8.83 21.37
N PHE A 275 -23.08 -9.86 20.55
CA PHE A 275 -22.34 -9.74 19.28
C PHE A 275 -23.20 -9.83 18.01
N GLY A 276 -24.53 -9.94 18.12
CA GLY A 276 -25.44 -9.98 16.97
C GLY A 276 -25.17 -11.17 16.03
N ASP A 277 -25.41 -10.99 14.72
CA ASP A 277 -25.25 -12.02 13.69
C ASP A 277 -23.79 -12.27 13.24
N TRP A 278 -22.81 -11.67 13.93
CA TRP A 278 -21.40 -11.75 13.54
C TRP A 278 -20.72 -13.00 14.12
N GLN A 279 -20.26 -13.89 13.22
CA GLN A 279 -19.48 -15.05 13.60
C GLN A 279 -18.01 -14.68 13.81
N ILE A 280 -17.55 -14.68 15.07
CA ILE A 280 -16.15 -14.42 15.40
C ILE A 280 -15.37 -15.74 15.32
N LEU A 281 -14.49 -15.85 14.33
CA LEU A 281 -13.54 -16.97 14.21
C LEU A 281 -12.28 -16.65 15.03
N ILE A 282 -11.99 -17.49 16.03
CA ILE A 282 -10.80 -17.36 16.87
C ILE A 282 -9.88 -18.55 16.58
N SER A 283 -8.58 -18.27 16.32
CA SER A 283 -7.59 -19.33 16.12
C SER A 283 -7.46 -20.21 17.37
N THR A 284 -7.07 -21.47 17.18
CA THR A 284 -6.89 -22.45 18.27
C THR A 284 -5.89 -21.97 19.33
N GLU A 285 -4.85 -21.26 18.90
CA GLU A 285 -3.83 -20.67 19.78
C GLU A 285 -4.38 -19.47 20.57
N ALA A 286 -5.11 -18.55 19.92
CA ALA A 286 -5.77 -17.44 20.59
C ALA A 286 -6.82 -17.93 21.60
N TYR A 287 -7.54 -19.02 21.28
CA TYR A 287 -8.48 -19.66 22.20
C TYR A 287 -7.79 -20.25 23.44
N LYS A 288 -6.61 -20.88 23.26
CA LYS A 288 -5.80 -21.40 24.37
C LYS A 288 -5.40 -20.26 25.31
N HIS A 289 -4.88 -19.15 24.77
CA HIS A 289 -4.50 -17.98 25.56
C HIS A 289 -5.69 -17.34 26.29
N LEU A 290 -6.85 -17.23 25.63
CA LEU A 290 -8.07 -16.73 26.28
C LEU A 290 -8.48 -17.58 27.48
N ARG A 291 -8.37 -18.91 27.37
CA ARG A 291 -8.68 -19.82 28.49
C ARG A 291 -7.65 -19.72 29.61
N GLU A 292 -6.37 -19.58 29.29
CA GLU A 292 -5.30 -19.38 30.27
C GLU A 292 -5.51 -18.08 31.05
N HIS A 293 -5.77 -16.96 30.37
CA HIS A 293 -6.07 -15.68 31.02
C HIS A 293 -7.36 -15.71 31.83
N ARG A 294 -8.40 -16.43 31.38
CA ARG A 294 -9.64 -16.61 32.17
C ARG A 294 -9.38 -17.30 33.52
N ARG A 295 -8.42 -18.22 33.58
CA ARG A 295 -8.05 -18.97 34.80
C ARG A 295 -7.05 -18.23 35.67
N ALA A 296 -6.03 -17.62 35.07
CA ALA A 296 -4.94 -16.98 35.79
C ALA A 296 -5.27 -15.54 36.23
N ASP A 297 -5.87 -14.73 35.35
CA ASP A 297 -6.11 -13.31 35.62
C ASP A 297 -7.43 -12.81 35.02
N LYS A 298 -8.46 -12.80 35.87
CA LYS A 298 -9.80 -12.33 35.53
C LYS A 298 -9.83 -10.86 35.09
N LYS A 299 -8.88 -10.01 35.54
CA LYS A 299 -8.84 -8.59 35.15
C LYS A 299 -8.39 -8.43 33.71
N ILE A 300 -7.32 -9.14 33.33
CA ILE A 300 -6.82 -9.14 31.94
C ILE A 300 -7.87 -9.71 31.00
N PHE A 301 -8.52 -10.83 31.37
CA PHE A 301 -9.60 -11.39 30.58
C PHE A 301 -10.75 -10.39 30.35
N LYS A 302 -11.14 -9.63 31.37
CA LYS A 302 -12.18 -8.60 31.25
C LYS A 302 -11.79 -7.45 30.32
N ILE A 303 -10.51 -7.06 30.29
CA ILE A 303 -9.98 -6.05 29.36
C ILE A 303 -10.01 -6.58 27.92
N ILE A 304 -9.54 -7.82 27.70
CA ILE A 304 -9.56 -8.46 26.38
C ILE A 304 -11.00 -8.56 25.86
N TYR A 305 -11.93 -9.03 26.70
CA TYR A 305 -13.34 -9.12 26.35
C TYR A 305 -13.95 -7.76 26.01
N LYS A 306 -13.64 -6.72 26.80
CA LYS A 306 -14.12 -5.35 26.53
C LYS A 306 -13.56 -4.80 25.23
N LYS A 307 -12.30 -5.11 24.88
CA LYS A 307 -11.69 -4.71 23.60
C LYS A 307 -12.33 -5.40 22.41
N ILE A 308 -12.56 -6.71 22.50
CA ILE A 308 -13.24 -7.46 21.42
C ILE A 308 -14.65 -6.89 21.25
N LYS A 309 -15.38 -6.62 22.34
CA LYS A 309 -16.71 -6.01 22.29
C LYS A 309 -16.74 -4.55 21.82
N SER A 310 -15.64 -3.80 21.90
CA SER A 310 -15.62 -2.40 21.40
C SER A 310 -15.25 -2.29 19.94
N VAL A 311 -14.75 -3.37 19.33
CA VAL A 311 -14.35 -3.40 17.92
C VAL A 311 -15.53 -3.73 17.00
N PHE A 312 -16.63 -4.26 17.57
CA PHE A 312 -17.90 -4.53 16.90
C PHE A 312 -19.02 -3.74 17.59
#